data_AF-A0A7W1ME13-F1
#
_entry.id   AF-A0A7W1ME13-F1
#
_cell.length_a   1.000
_cell.length_b   1.000
_cell.length_c   1.000
_cell.angle_alpha   90.00
_cell.angle_beta   90.00
_cell.angle_gamma   90.00
#
_symmetry.space_group_name_H-M   'P 1'
#
loop_
_entity.id
_entity.type
_entity.pdbx_description
1 polymer ?
#
loop_
_entity_poly.entity_id
_entity_poly.type
_entity_poly.pdbx_seq_one_letter_code
_entity_poly.pdbx_strand_id
1 'polypeptide(L)'
;MDLKILHLETSSHEAKFIGKKGFEDYVRGWLPFLIDLPKPLHDKFLDEIGDKSLEFIPLDSQRYVNHPYKKILIILEHKKK
;
A
#
# COMPACT_ATOMS: atom_id res chain seq x y z
N MET A 1 -0.88 -25.11 11.38
CA MET A 1 0.19 -24.84 10.41
C MET A 1 1.11 -23.86 11.07
N ASP A 2 2.31 -24.29 11.48
CA ASP A 2 3.30 -23.39 12.10
C ASP A 2 4.30 -22.93 11.05
N LEU A 3 4.23 -21.64 10.70
CA LEU A 3 5.14 -20.97 9.79
C LEU A 3 6.05 -20.03 10.60
N LYS A 4 7.36 -20.17 10.43
CA LYS A 4 8.36 -19.28 11.05
C LYS A 4 9.02 -18.44 9.97
N ILE A 5 9.07 -17.12 10.16
CA ILE A 5 9.82 -16.23 9.27
C ILE A 5 11.33 -16.44 9.51
N LEU A 6 12.06 -16.84 8.48
CA LEU A 6 13.51 -16.98 8.48
C LEU A 6 14.21 -15.72 7.97
N HIS A 7 13.62 -15.07 6.96
CA HIS A 7 14.19 -13.89 6.33
C HIS A 7 13.08 -13.00 5.78
N LEU A 8 13.26 -11.69 5.92
CA LEU A 8 12.40 -10.67 5.35
C LEU A 8 13.29 -9.58 4.76
N GLU A 9 13.19 -9.35 3.47
CA GLU A 9 13.89 -8.27 2.76
C GLU A 9 12.87 -7.41 2.02
N THR A 10 13.05 -6.09 2.09
CA THR A 10 12.26 -5.13 1.33
C THR A 10 13.17 -4.29 0.45
N SER A 11 12.69 -3.95 -0.75
CA SER A 11 13.36 -2.97 -1.60
C SER A 11 12.53 -1.69 -1.64
N SER A 12 13.14 -0.53 -1.45
CA SER A 12 12.45 0.77 -1.54
C SER A 12 11.76 0.94 -2.88
N HIS A 13 10.52 1.45 -2.87
CA HIS A 13 9.86 1.82 -4.11
C HIS A 13 10.31 3.20 -4.58
N GLU A 14 10.62 3.34 -5.86
CA GLU A 14 10.89 4.65 -6.47
C GLU A 14 9.60 5.45 -6.74
N ALA A 15 8.43 4.89 -6.43
CA ALA A 15 7.17 5.54 -6.74
C ALA A 15 6.90 6.61 -5.68
N LYS A 16 6.85 7.84 -6.16
CA LYS A 16 6.50 9.02 -5.38
C LYS A 16 5.23 9.61 -5.95
N PHE A 17 4.27 9.90 -5.09
CA PHE A 17 3.01 10.49 -5.49
C PHE A 17 2.86 11.86 -4.87
N ILE A 18 2.48 12.85 -5.67
CA ILE A 18 2.30 14.21 -5.17
C ILE A 18 1.02 14.30 -4.32
N GLY A 19 1.19 14.53 -3.02
CA GLY A 19 0.10 14.61 -2.05
C GLY A 19 -0.78 13.36 -1.96
N LYS A 20 -1.88 13.49 -1.21
CA LYS A 20 -2.89 12.44 -1.03
C LYS A 20 -3.48 11.96 -2.36
N LYS A 21 -3.83 12.91 -3.24
CA LYS A 21 -4.56 12.60 -4.47
C LYS A 21 -3.77 11.73 -5.44
N GLY A 22 -2.48 12.01 -5.59
CA GLY A 22 -1.61 11.17 -6.43
C GLY A 22 -1.53 9.73 -5.92
N PHE A 23 -1.57 9.54 -4.60
CA PHE A 23 -1.57 8.21 -4.01
C PHE A 23 -2.93 7.51 -4.17
N GLU A 24 -4.04 8.21 -3.97
CA GLU A 24 -5.39 7.67 -4.24
C GLU A 24 -5.53 7.16 -5.67
N ASP A 25 -5.03 7.91 -6.65
CA ASP A 25 -5.10 7.53 -8.07
C ASP A 25 -4.24 6.29 -8.36
N TYR A 26 -3.12 6.12 -7.67
CA TYR A 26 -2.30 4.91 -7.75
C TYR A 26 -3.03 3.68 -7.18
N VAL A 27 -3.63 3.81 -5.99
CA VAL A 27 -4.36 2.71 -5.33
C VAL A 27 -5.64 2.35 -6.05
N ARG A 28 -6.28 3.31 -6.76
CA ARG A 28 -7.47 3.03 -7.58
C ARG A 28 -7.25 1.87 -8.55
N GLY A 29 -6.04 1.73 -9.12
CA GLY A 29 -5.71 0.65 -10.04
C GLY A 29 -5.54 -0.73 -9.39
N TRP A 30 -5.42 -0.82 -8.06
CA TRP A 30 -5.13 -2.07 -7.34
C TRP A 30 -6.36 -2.85 -6.95
N LEU A 31 -7.52 -2.17 -6.92
CA LEU A 31 -8.73 -2.70 -6.33
C LEU A 31 -9.80 -2.79 -7.42
N PRO A 32 -9.66 -3.76 -8.35
CA PRO A 32 -10.58 -3.89 -9.49
C PRO A 32 -12.03 -4.14 -9.05
N PHE A 33 -12.25 -4.69 -7.86
CA PHE A 33 -13.57 -4.88 -7.27
C PHE A 33 -14.28 -3.56 -6.88
N LEU A 34 -13.55 -2.44 -6.80
CA LEU A 34 -14.15 -1.13 -6.56
C LEU A 34 -14.85 -0.55 -7.80
N ILE A 35 -14.56 -1.09 -9.00
CA ILE A 35 -15.17 -0.62 -10.26
C ILE A 35 -16.69 -0.79 -10.24
N ASP A 36 -17.18 -1.83 -9.55
CA ASP A 36 -18.60 -2.15 -9.46
C ASP A 36 -19.34 -1.32 -8.38
N LEU A 37 -18.61 -0.56 -7.56
CA LEU A 37 -19.23 0.28 -6.53
C LEU A 37 -19.83 1.55 -7.15
N PRO A 38 -20.98 2.02 -6.64
CA PRO A 38 -21.45 3.37 -6.94
C PRO A 38 -20.36 4.40 -6.69
N LYS A 39 -20.17 5.32 -7.65
CA LYS A 39 -19.12 6.35 -7.60
C LYS A 39 -19.00 7.08 -6.24
N PRO A 40 -20.09 7.47 -5.55
CA PRO A 40 -19.97 8.12 -4.24
C PRO A 40 -19.32 7.24 -3.16
N LEU A 41 -19.58 5.94 -3.16
CA LEU A 41 -18.97 4.99 -2.22
C LEU A 41 -17.51 4.73 -2.57
N HIS A 42 -17.21 4.65 -3.86
CA HIS A 42 -15.84 4.53 -4.35
C HIS A 42 -14.98 5.74 -3.95
N ASP A 43 -15.47 6.96 -4.19
CA ASP A 43 -14.73 8.18 -3.86
C ASP A 43 -14.52 8.30 -2.33
N LYS A 44 -15.54 7.96 -1.52
CA LYS A 44 -15.41 7.92 -0.07
C LYS A 44 -14.39 6.89 0.42
N PHE A 45 -14.39 5.70 -0.17
CA PHE A 45 -13.44 4.65 0.17
C PHE A 45 -12.00 5.07 -0.15
N LEU A 46 -11.76 5.67 -1.33
CA LEU A 46 -10.43 6.15 -1.70
C LEU A 46 -9.94 7.25 -0.76
N ASP A 47 -10.83 8.15 -0.36
CA ASP A 47 -10.53 9.23 0.60
C ASP A 47 -10.10 8.66 1.96
N GLU A 48 -10.84 7.67 2.49
CA GLU A 48 -10.52 6.98 3.75
C GLU A 48 -9.19 6.21 3.68
N ILE A 49 -8.93 5.49 2.58
CA ILE A 49 -7.66 4.80 2.35
C ILE A 49 -6.50 5.78 2.26
N GLY A 50 -6.69 6.90 1.56
CA GLY A 50 -5.70 7.96 1.45
C GLY A 50 -5.31 8.51 2.81
N ASP A 51 -6.29 8.84 3.66
CA ASP A 51 -6.02 9.36 5.01
C ASP A 51 -5.32 8.33 5.88
N LYS A 52 -5.83 7.09 5.89
CA LYS A 52 -5.21 6.00 6.66
C LYS A 52 -3.78 5.73 6.22
N SER A 53 -3.50 5.79 4.93
CA SER A 53 -2.16 5.54 4.41
C SER A 53 -1.18 6.65 4.80
N LEU A 54 -1.63 7.90 4.85
CA LEU A 54 -0.80 9.04 5.29
C LEU A 54 -0.45 8.99 6.78
N GLU A 55 -1.25 8.31 7.62
CA GLU A 55 -0.90 8.05 9.03
C GLU A 55 0.36 7.18 9.16
N PHE A 56 0.58 6.27 8.21
CA PHE A 56 1.74 5.35 8.22
C PHE A 56 2.90 5.82 7.34
N ILE A 57 2.59 6.52 6.24
CA ILE A 57 3.54 7.01 5.26
C ILE A 57 3.28 8.51 5.07
N PRO A 58 3.80 9.35 5.99
CA PRO A 58 3.57 10.78 5.91
C PRO A 58 4.23 11.39 4.67
N LEU A 59 3.75 12.58 4.31
CA LEU A 59 4.36 13.37 3.25
C LEU A 59 5.79 13.76 3.63
N ASP A 60 6.70 13.68 2.67
CA ASP A 60 8.06 14.22 2.84
C ASP A 60 8.08 15.76 2.75
N SER A 61 9.27 16.34 2.92
CA SER A 61 9.49 17.79 2.83
C SER A 61 9.14 18.41 1.47
N GLN A 62 9.02 17.60 0.43
CA GLN A 62 8.62 17.99 -0.92
C GLN A 62 7.13 17.70 -1.20
N ARG A 63 6.37 17.28 -0.18
CA ARG A 63 4.95 16.91 -0.24
C ARG A 63 4.65 15.65 -1.06
N TYR A 64 5.61 14.73 -1.15
CA TYR A 64 5.39 13.43 -1.77
C TYR A 64 5.05 12.33 -0.75
N VAL A 65 4.13 11.45 -1.12
CA VAL A 65 3.97 10.12 -0.52
C VAL A 65 5.00 9.19 -1.15
N ASN A 66 5.88 8.62 -0.35
CA ASN A 66 6.90 7.68 -0.81
C ASN A 66 6.38 6.25 -0.58
N HIS A 67 6.04 5.52 -1.63
CA HIS A 67 5.57 4.15 -1.46
C HIS A 67 6.68 3.30 -0.80
N PRO A 68 6.41 2.57 0.29
CA PRO A 68 7.48 2.08 1.15
C PRO A 68 8.28 0.97 0.47
N TYR A 69 7.62 0.05 -0.24
CA TYR A 69 8.27 -1.14 -0.79
C TYR A 69 7.83 -1.47 -2.22
N LYS A 70 8.79 -1.77 -3.10
CA LYS A 70 8.58 -2.30 -4.46
C LYS A 70 8.47 -3.83 -4.48
N LYS A 71 9.21 -4.48 -3.58
CA LYS A 71 9.21 -5.93 -3.39
C LYS A 71 9.35 -6.23 -1.91
N ILE A 72 8.69 -7.30 -1.49
CA ILE A 72 8.86 -7.92 -0.18
C ILE A 72 9.22 -9.38 -0.46
N LEU A 73 10.41 -9.81 -0.06
CA LEU A 73 10.85 -11.20 -0.08
C LEU A 73 10.71 -11.76 1.32
N ILE A 74 9.96 -12.86 1.47
CA ILE A 74 9.77 -13.54 2.75
C ILE A 74 10.16 -15.00 2.58
N ILE A 75 11.15 -15.46 3.36
CA ILE A 75 11.53 -16.87 3.43
C ILE A 75 10.91 -17.44 4.70
N LEU A 76 10.08 -18.46 4.55
CA LEU A 76 9.35 -19.11 5.63
C LEU A 76 9.84 -20.55 5.82
N GLU A 77 9.97 -20.97 7.07
CA GLU A 77 10.14 -22.36 7.46
C GLU A 77 8.78 -22.94 7.86
N HIS A 78 8.41 -24.08 7.26
CA HIS A 78 7.26 -24.85 7.69
C HIS A 78 7.71 -25.91 8.70
N LYS A 79 7.29 -25.76 9.96
CA LYS A 79 7.52 -26.79 10.96
C LYS A 79 6.50 -27.91 10.74
N LYS A 80 6.91 -28.98 10.06
CA LYS A 80 6.16 -30.24 10.08
C LYS A 80 6.30 -30.83 11.49
N LYS A 81 5.17 -31.15 12.12
CA LYS A 81 5.13 -32.06 13.28
C LYS A 81 5.50 -33.46 12.83
#